data_AF-A0A318K2S0-F1
#
_entry.id   AF-A0A318K2S0-F1
#
_cell.length_a   1.000
_cell.length_b   1.000
_cell.length_c   1.000
_cell.angle_alpha   90.00
_cell.angle_beta   90.00
_cell.angle_gamma   90.00
#
_symmetry.space_group_name_H-M   'P 1'
#
loop_
_entity.id
_entity.type
_entity.pdbx_description
1 polymer ?
#
loop_
_entity_poly.entity_id
_entity_poly.type
_entity_poly.pdbx_seq_one_letter_code
_entity_poly.pdbx_strand_id
1 'polypeptide(L)'
;MSTVVQPCARCGARWAVQSTPMHWCPRCRGVLLSPAPIDAPAERRNYRWVARKPDHRARRSPATGRTAASRETPRYTQIPRWGLLDPPPRPAAAEPRPLTRLTKWASTLLIATAALFAVAAVAELLRYLLLLRNRTRLIHPALLLCSDVFVVGAALLALLLALVTAVAVIGWLIDARRLAFREAGRADPRSVRTLVLGCVIPVVNLLWPGVFLTELVARRADPRALRAIRIWWAAWVFGGLVTTAALAWRTADSLQVKADGVVFTAFTDLVAGAVALLTLAMMRAVEDRDALGRDRTARRWLVAVDPPVPVIEPVQPGGRATAVESAPVRETDPAVASAPRDTDDDHGAVDREHEEVLAK
;
A
#
# COMPACT_ATOMS: atom_id res chain seq x y z
N MET A 1 -61.01 -29.62 26.52
CA MET A 1 -61.10 -28.57 25.48
C MET A 1 -59.86 -27.71 25.58
N SER A 2 -58.93 -27.81 24.63
CA SER A 2 -57.68 -27.03 24.68
C SER A 2 -57.99 -25.57 24.40
N THR A 3 -57.75 -24.70 25.38
CA THR A 3 -57.87 -23.25 25.22
C THR A 3 -56.77 -22.76 24.28
N VAL A 4 -57.18 -22.13 23.18
CA VAL A 4 -56.27 -21.56 22.18
C VAL A 4 -56.00 -20.11 22.54
N VAL A 5 -54.73 -19.73 22.62
CA VAL A 5 -54.32 -18.36 22.95
C VAL A 5 -53.43 -17.76 21.87
N GLN A 6 -53.50 -16.44 21.72
CA GLN A 6 -52.58 -15.65 20.91
C GLN A 6 -51.69 -14.79 21.83
N PRO A 7 -50.39 -15.08 21.90
CA PRO A 7 -49.43 -14.22 22.57
C PRO A 7 -49.03 -13.02 21.69
N CYS A 8 -48.86 -11.86 22.30
CA CYS A 8 -48.33 -10.67 21.63
C CYS A 8 -46.80 -10.70 21.58
N ALA A 9 -46.22 -10.51 20.40
CA ALA A 9 -44.77 -10.47 20.21
C ALA A 9 -44.07 -9.25 20.87
N ARG A 10 -44.84 -8.21 21.25
CA ARG A 10 -44.30 -6.97 21.83
C ARG A 10 -44.39 -6.92 23.35
N CYS A 11 -45.53 -7.31 23.93
CA CYS A 11 -45.75 -7.20 25.38
C CYS A 11 -46.00 -8.54 26.08
N GLY A 12 -45.96 -9.67 25.36
CA GLY A 12 -46.16 -11.01 25.93
C GLY A 12 -47.59 -11.34 26.39
N ALA A 13 -48.54 -10.39 26.33
CA ALA A 13 -49.92 -10.61 26.75
C ALA A 13 -50.58 -11.73 25.92
N ARG A 14 -51.32 -12.61 26.60
CA ARG A 14 -52.01 -13.77 26.00
C ARG A 14 -53.50 -13.50 25.92
N TRP A 15 -54.07 -13.63 24.73
CA TRP A 15 -55.49 -13.41 24.46
C TRP A 15 -56.16 -14.73 24.09
N ALA A 16 -57.29 -15.06 24.71
CA ALA A 16 -58.08 -16.24 24.34
C ALA A 16 -58.76 -16.00 22.98
N VAL A 17 -58.67 -16.97 22.08
CA VAL A 17 -59.33 -16.90 20.76
C VAL A 17 -60.70 -17.56 20.85
N GLN A 18 -61.77 -16.77 20.81
CA GLN A 18 -63.14 -17.28 20.95
C GLN A 18 -63.81 -17.64 19.60
N SER A 19 -63.47 -16.95 18.51
CA SER A 19 -64.10 -17.19 17.20
C SER A 19 -63.16 -16.91 16.02
N THR A 20 -62.49 -15.75 16.00
CA THR A 20 -61.58 -15.35 14.92
C THR A 20 -60.26 -14.85 15.48
N PRO A 21 -59.10 -15.30 14.95
CA PRO A 21 -57.80 -14.79 15.35
C PRO A 21 -57.68 -13.29 15.07
N MET A 22 -57.14 -12.54 16.03
CA MET A 22 -56.84 -11.13 15.84
C MET A 22 -55.41 -10.96 15.31
N HIS A 23 -55.19 -9.96 14.45
CA HIS A 23 -53.87 -9.62 13.93
C HIS A 23 -53.10 -8.66 14.85
N TRP A 24 -53.80 -7.84 15.63
CA TRP A 24 -53.22 -6.77 16.44
C TRP A 24 -53.65 -6.87 17.90
N CYS A 25 -52.71 -6.66 18.81
CA CYS A 25 -52.96 -6.68 20.25
C CYS A 25 -53.71 -5.41 20.67
N PRO A 26 -54.89 -5.51 21.31
CA PRO A 26 -55.66 -4.33 21.73
C PRO A 26 -54.94 -3.49 22.81
N ARG A 27 -54.01 -4.09 23.58
CA ARG A 27 -53.27 -3.38 24.64
C ARG A 27 -52.10 -2.54 24.13
N CYS A 28 -51.28 -3.07 23.22
CA CYS A 28 -50.02 -2.42 22.82
C CYS A 28 -49.89 -2.18 21.31
N ARG A 29 -50.93 -2.51 20.53
CA ARG A 29 -50.95 -2.48 19.05
C ARG A 29 -49.79 -3.26 18.40
N GLY A 30 -49.18 -4.20 19.12
CA GLY A 30 -48.18 -5.11 18.59
C GLY A 30 -48.81 -6.27 17.80
N VAL A 31 -48.03 -6.93 16.95
CA VAL A 31 -48.48 -8.09 16.17
C VAL A 31 -48.78 -9.26 17.13
N LEU A 32 -49.94 -9.89 16.96
CA LEU A 32 -50.30 -11.13 17.63
C LEU A 32 -49.76 -12.31 16.84
N LEU A 33 -49.16 -13.27 17.55
CA LEU A 33 -48.67 -14.50 16.96
C LEU A 33 -49.84 -15.43 16.60
N SER A 34 -49.56 -16.44 15.77
CA SER A 34 -50.55 -17.43 15.37
C SER A 34 -51.17 -18.11 16.61
N PRO A 35 -52.49 -18.38 16.62
CA PRO A 35 -53.14 -19.09 17.71
C PRO A 35 -52.46 -20.43 17.99
N ALA A 36 -52.12 -20.69 19.25
CA ALA A 36 -51.56 -21.97 19.68
C ALA A 36 -52.23 -22.43 20.99
N PRO A 37 -52.38 -23.74 21.23
CA PRO A 37 -52.76 -24.25 22.54
C PRO A 37 -51.80 -23.75 23.62
N ILE A 38 -52.31 -23.48 24.83
CA ILE A 38 -51.50 -22.96 25.96
C ILE A 38 -50.27 -23.83 26.24
N ASP A 39 -50.40 -25.15 26.08
CA ASP A 39 -49.35 -26.14 26.38
C ASP A 39 -48.53 -26.57 25.15
N ALA A 40 -48.63 -25.83 24.03
CA ALA A 40 -47.88 -26.20 22.83
C ALA A 40 -46.36 -25.92 23.02
N PRO A 41 -45.49 -26.94 22.77
CA PRO A 41 -44.04 -26.76 22.80
C PRO A 41 -43.60 -25.74 21.76
N ALA A 42 -42.42 -25.13 21.98
CA ALA A 42 -41.93 -24.04 21.14
C ALA A 42 -41.94 -24.41 19.65
N GLU A 43 -41.64 -25.66 19.28
CA GLU A 43 -41.61 -26.09 17.87
C GLU A 43 -42.98 -26.09 17.17
N ARG A 44 -44.08 -26.16 17.91
CA ARG A 44 -45.46 -26.12 17.36
C ARG A 44 -46.06 -24.71 17.34
N ARG A 45 -45.32 -23.70 17.83
CA ARG A 45 -45.70 -22.30 17.71
C ARG A 45 -45.27 -21.86 16.32
N ASN A 46 -46.20 -21.73 15.37
CA ASN A 46 -45.89 -21.45 13.95
C ASN A 46 -45.13 -20.12 13.75
N TYR A 47 -43.81 -20.12 13.95
CA TYR A 47 -42.93 -19.04 13.52
C TYR A 47 -42.74 -19.14 12.01
N ARG A 48 -43.46 -18.30 11.26
CA ARG A 48 -43.19 -18.14 9.83
C ARG A 48 -42.04 -17.16 9.68
N TRP A 49 -40.84 -17.67 9.47
CA TRP A 49 -39.72 -16.87 9.00
C TRP A 49 -40.08 -16.30 7.63
N VAL A 50 -40.26 -14.97 7.55
CA VAL A 50 -40.46 -14.27 6.29
C VAL A 50 -39.19 -13.50 6.01
N ALA A 51 -38.38 -14.01 5.09
CA ALA A 51 -37.29 -13.24 4.51
C ALA A 51 -37.90 -12.08 3.72
N ARG A 52 -37.89 -10.87 4.29
CA ARG A 52 -38.21 -9.67 3.53
C ARG A 52 -36.98 -9.24 2.76
N LYS A 53 -37.18 -8.89 1.50
CA LYS A 53 -36.15 -8.21 0.71
C LYS A 53 -35.75 -6.92 1.45
N PRO A 54 -34.46 -6.61 1.61
CA PRO A 54 -34.01 -5.37 2.22
C PRO A 54 -34.75 -4.20 1.57
N ASP A 55 -35.27 -3.30 2.40
CA ASP A 55 -36.11 -2.20 1.95
C ASP A 55 -35.34 -1.41 0.88
N HIS A 56 -35.89 -1.35 -0.34
CA HIS A 56 -35.25 -0.72 -1.48
C HIS A 56 -35.24 0.81 -1.41
N ARG A 57 -35.26 1.39 -0.20
CA ARG A 57 -34.92 2.80 -0.05
C ARG A 57 -33.50 2.94 -0.53
N ALA A 58 -33.39 3.36 -1.79
CA ALA A 58 -32.17 3.63 -2.50
C ALA A 58 -31.42 4.65 -1.68
N ARG A 59 -30.54 4.17 -0.79
CA ARG A 59 -29.44 4.97 -0.28
C ARG A 59 -28.68 5.34 -1.54
N ARG A 60 -28.91 6.58 -1.96
CA ARG A 60 -28.43 7.13 -3.22
C ARG A 60 -26.92 7.21 -3.06
N SER A 61 -26.22 6.12 -3.36
CA SER A 61 -24.76 6.12 -3.38
C SER A 61 -24.34 7.19 -4.38
N PRO A 62 -23.38 8.07 -4.03
CA PRO A 62 -22.86 9.04 -4.99
C PRO A 62 -22.37 8.28 -6.22
N ALA A 63 -22.95 8.62 -7.37
CA ALA A 63 -22.72 7.94 -8.63
C ALA A 63 -21.31 8.25 -9.12
N THR A 64 -20.31 7.52 -8.63
CA THR A 64 -19.01 7.44 -9.28
C THR A 64 -19.13 6.49 -10.46
N GLY A 65 -19.18 7.07 -11.67
CA GLY A 65 -18.97 6.46 -12.98
C GLY A 65 -19.14 4.94 -13.05
N ARG A 66 -20.40 4.48 -13.05
CA ARG A 66 -20.70 3.07 -13.21
C ARG A 66 -20.54 2.72 -14.69
N THR A 67 -19.42 2.08 -15.04
CA THR A 67 -19.28 1.38 -16.32
C THR A 67 -20.49 0.49 -16.52
N ALA A 68 -21.10 0.53 -17.72
CA ALA A 68 -22.23 -0.31 -18.05
C ALA A 68 -21.83 -1.77 -17.79
N ALA A 69 -22.47 -2.40 -16.80
CA ALA A 69 -22.19 -3.78 -16.47
C ALA A 69 -22.48 -4.62 -17.73
N SER A 70 -21.46 -5.32 -18.22
CA SER A 70 -21.63 -6.27 -19.32
C SER A 70 -22.76 -7.24 -18.95
N ARG A 71 -23.65 -7.51 -19.91
CA ARG A 71 -24.70 -8.54 -19.76
C ARG A 71 -24.15 -9.95 -19.90
N GLU A 72 -22.88 -10.11 -20.24
CA GLU A 72 -22.25 -11.41 -20.30
C GLU A 72 -22.03 -11.96 -18.89
N THR A 73 -22.37 -13.24 -18.71
CA THR A 73 -22.03 -13.98 -17.50
C THR A 73 -20.53 -13.83 -17.22
N PRO A 74 -20.13 -13.39 -16.02
CA PRO A 74 -18.72 -13.21 -15.69
C PRO A 74 -17.95 -14.52 -15.93
N ARG A 75 -17.00 -14.49 -16.85
CA ARG A 75 -16.11 -15.63 -17.10
C ARG A 75 -14.94 -15.54 -16.12
N TYR A 76 -14.94 -16.42 -15.13
CA TYR A 76 -13.81 -16.56 -14.22
C TYR A 76 -12.79 -17.52 -14.83
N THR A 77 -11.52 -17.13 -14.88
CA THR A 77 -10.41 -17.99 -15.32
C THR A 77 -10.11 -19.12 -14.33
N GLN A 78 -10.59 -19.00 -13.09
CA GLN A 78 -10.47 -20.00 -12.04
C GLN A 78 -11.75 -20.03 -11.19
N ILE A 79 -12.03 -21.18 -10.56
CA ILE A 79 -13.17 -21.32 -9.66
C ILE A 79 -12.96 -20.35 -8.47
N PRO A 80 -13.92 -19.43 -8.18
CA PRO A 80 -13.79 -18.50 -7.07
C PRO A 80 -13.74 -19.27 -5.75
N ARG A 81 -12.72 -19.03 -4.94
CA ARG A 81 -12.60 -19.59 -3.60
C ARG A 81 -13.07 -18.54 -2.61
N TRP A 82 -14.28 -18.70 -2.10
CA TRP A 82 -14.82 -17.82 -1.07
C TRP A 82 -14.07 -18.08 0.25
N GLY A 83 -12.94 -17.39 0.44
CA GLY A 83 -12.11 -17.44 1.64
C GLY A 83 -11.79 -16.05 2.16
N LEU A 84 -11.45 -15.93 3.45
CA LEU A 84 -11.09 -14.66 4.10
C LEU A 84 -9.84 -14.00 3.49
N LEU A 85 -9.01 -14.80 2.83
CA LEU A 85 -7.86 -14.36 2.05
C LEU A 85 -8.07 -14.82 0.61
N ASP A 86 -8.72 -13.97 -0.21
CA ASP A 86 -8.76 -14.14 -1.65
C ASP A 86 -7.63 -13.31 -2.26
N PRO A 87 -6.42 -13.88 -2.49
CA PRO A 87 -5.36 -13.14 -3.15
C PRO A 87 -5.82 -12.84 -4.59
N PRO A 88 -5.73 -11.59 -5.05
CA PRO A 88 -6.16 -11.25 -6.40
C PRO A 88 -5.43 -12.13 -7.42
N PRO A 89 -6.08 -12.52 -8.53
CA PRO A 89 -5.47 -13.36 -9.55
C PRO A 89 -4.14 -12.75 -9.98
N ARG A 90 -3.05 -13.51 -9.88
CA ARG A 90 -1.75 -13.06 -10.41
C ARG A 90 -1.94 -12.88 -11.91
N PRO A 91 -1.73 -11.67 -12.47
CA PRO A 91 -1.86 -11.48 -13.90
C PRO A 91 -0.89 -12.44 -14.61
N ALA A 92 -1.37 -13.06 -15.69
CA ALA A 92 -0.53 -13.94 -16.50
C ALA A 92 0.79 -13.24 -16.83
N ALA A 93 1.91 -13.93 -16.62
CA ALA A 93 3.23 -13.37 -16.86
C ALA A 93 3.31 -12.92 -18.32
N ALA A 94 3.36 -11.60 -18.53
CA ALA A 94 3.58 -11.05 -19.86
C ALA A 94 4.93 -11.56 -20.39
N GLU A 95 5.01 -11.82 -21.69
CA GLU A 95 6.23 -12.34 -22.30
C GLU A 95 7.45 -11.50 -21.88
N PRO A 96 8.55 -12.15 -21.45
CA PRO A 96 9.74 -11.44 -21.01
C PRO A 96 10.34 -10.69 -22.20
N ARG A 97 10.27 -9.36 -22.15
CA ARG A 97 10.94 -8.50 -23.14
C ARG A 97 12.47 -8.60 -22.99
N PRO A 98 13.24 -8.42 -24.07
CA PRO A 98 14.70 -8.58 -24.04
C PRO A 98 15.38 -7.69 -22.98
N LEU A 99 14.90 -6.46 -22.78
CA LEU A 99 15.48 -5.50 -21.82
C LEU A 99 14.96 -5.67 -20.38
N THR A 100 14.03 -6.58 -20.12
CA THR A 100 13.41 -6.75 -18.78
C THR A 100 14.45 -7.10 -17.72
N ARG A 101 15.47 -7.89 -18.10
CA ARG A 101 16.58 -8.22 -17.18
C ARG A 101 17.30 -6.95 -16.77
N LEU A 102 17.69 -6.11 -17.72
CA LEU A 102 18.43 -4.88 -17.45
C LEU A 102 17.64 -3.91 -16.57
N THR A 103 16.34 -3.74 -16.86
CA THR A 103 15.43 -2.90 -16.05
C THR A 103 15.40 -3.31 -14.57
N LYS A 104 15.42 -4.62 -14.27
CA LYS A 104 15.43 -5.12 -12.88
C LYS A 104 16.70 -4.75 -12.12
N TRP A 105 17.83 -4.64 -12.83
CA TRP A 105 19.12 -4.28 -12.25
C TRP A 105 19.34 -2.76 -12.20
N ALA A 106 18.40 -1.93 -12.66
CA ALA A 106 18.57 -0.48 -12.76
C ALA A 106 19.02 0.17 -11.45
N SER A 107 18.43 -0.21 -10.30
CA SER A 107 18.84 0.33 -9.00
C SER A 107 20.29 -0.02 -8.63
N THR A 108 20.71 -1.27 -8.88
CA THR A 108 22.09 -1.72 -8.62
C THR A 108 23.08 -1.05 -9.56
N LEU A 109 22.70 -0.91 -10.84
CA LEU A 109 23.50 -0.23 -11.87
C LEU A 109 23.70 1.27 -11.55
N LEU A 110 22.67 1.95 -11.02
CA LEU A 110 22.80 3.34 -10.55
C LEU A 110 23.78 3.47 -9.39
N ILE A 111 23.74 2.55 -8.42
CA ILE A 111 24.69 2.54 -7.29
C ILE A 111 26.11 2.29 -7.80
N ALA A 112 26.29 1.29 -8.66
CA ALA A 112 27.60 0.96 -9.23
C ALA A 112 28.15 2.10 -10.10
N THR A 113 27.30 2.78 -10.87
CA THR A 113 27.67 3.96 -11.66
C THR A 113 28.10 5.12 -10.76
N ALA A 114 27.35 5.42 -9.70
CA ALA A 114 27.73 6.43 -8.73
C ALA A 114 29.08 6.11 -8.07
N ALA A 115 29.30 4.84 -7.71
CA ALA A 115 30.56 4.38 -7.14
C ALA A 115 31.73 4.52 -8.13
N LEU A 116 31.56 4.17 -9.41
CA LEU A 116 32.59 4.33 -10.42
C LEU A 116 32.93 5.79 -10.69
N PHE A 117 31.94 6.69 -10.74
CA PHE A 117 32.22 8.12 -10.83
C PHE A 117 32.94 8.65 -9.60
N ALA A 118 32.63 8.16 -8.39
CA ALA A 118 33.40 8.50 -7.20
C ALA A 118 34.86 8.00 -7.29
N VAL A 119 35.08 6.79 -7.84
CA VAL A 119 36.43 6.26 -8.11
C VAL A 119 37.16 7.12 -9.14
N ALA A 120 36.49 7.54 -10.22
CA ALA A 120 37.07 8.44 -11.23
C ALA A 120 37.47 9.80 -10.63
N ALA A 121 36.60 10.40 -9.80
CA ALA A 121 36.91 11.62 -9.08
C ALA A 121 38.13 11.46 -8.15
N VAL A 122 38.21 10.34 -7.41
CA VAL A 122 39.38 10.02 -6.57
C VAL A 122 40.64 9.85 -7.43
N ALA A 123 40.54 9.20 -8.60
CA ALA A 123 41.66 9.05 -9.53
C ALA A 123 42.19 10.42 -10.00
N GLU A 124 41.31 11.36 -10.33
CA GLU A 124 41.66 12.72 -10.71
C GLU A 124 42.28 13.52 -9.55
N LEU A 125 41.78 13.35 -8.32
CA LEU A 125 42.39 13.96 -7.13
C LEU A 125 43.79 13.40 -6.85
N LEU A 126 43.99 12.10 -7.02
CA LEU A 126 45.30 11.46 -6.90
C LEU A 126 46.26 11.96 -7.99
N ARG A 127 45.78 12.12 -9.23
CA ARG A 127 46.52 12.76 -10.32
C ARG A 127 46.94 14.18 -9.94
N TYR A 128 46.02 14.98 -9.45
CA TYR A 128 46.29 16.35 -9.03
C TYR A 128 47.37 16.40 -7.93
N LEU A 129 47.27 15.54 -6.92
CA LEU A 129 48.27 15.43 -5.87
C LEU A 129 49.65 15.02 -6.40
N LEU A 130 49.67 14.11 -7.39
CA LEU A 130 50.89 13.67 -8.05
C LEU A 130 51.54 14.83 -8.83
N LEU A 131 50.76 15.65 -9.54
CA LEU A 131 51.25 16.85 -10.21
C LEU A 131 51.78 17.89 -9.22
N LEU A 132 51.09 18.08 -8.10
CA LEU A 132 51.55 18.98 -7.04
C LEU A 132 52.89 18.51 -6.44
N ARG A 133 53.08 17.20 -6.29
CA ARG A 133 54.34 16.61 -5.86
C ARG A 133 55.43 16.73 -6.93
N ASN A 134 55.07 16.51 -8.20
CA ASN A 134 55.97 16.60 -9.35
C ASN A 134 56.62 18.01 -9.46
N ARG A 135 55.91 19.05 -9.02
CA ARG A 135 56.43 20.42 -8.96
C ARG A 135 57.72 20.56 -8.12
N THR A 136 57.91 19.72 -7.10
CA THR A 136 59.05 19.82 -6.17
C THR A 136 59.98 18.62 -6.22
N ARG A 137 59.56 17.49 -6.80
CA ARG A 137 60.34 16.27 -6.92
C ARG A 137 60.10 15.60 -8.26
N LEU A 138 61.14 15.08 -8.89
CA LEU A 138 60.98 14.26 -10.08
C LEU A 138 60.30 12.94 -9.70
N ILE A 139 59.25 12.58 -10.43
CA ILE A 139 58.48 11.35 -10.23
C ILE A 139 58.89 10.33 -11.29
N HIS A 140 59.01 9.08 -10.88
CA HIS A 140 59.38 7.99 -11.77
C HIS A 140 58.35 7.84 -12.92
N PRO A 141 58.78 7.72 -14.20
CA PRO A 141 57.88 7.65 -15.35
C PRO A 141 56.84 6.54 -15.27
N ALA A 142 57.19 5.38 -14.70
CA ALA A 142 56.24 4.28 -14.50
C ALA A 142 55.06 4.67 -13.59
N LEU A 143 55.28 5.50 -12.57
CA LEU A 143 54.20 5.94 -11.68
C LEU A 143 53.24 6.90 -12.41
N LEU A 144 53.79 7.76 -13.28
CA LEU A 144 52.98 8.63 -14.15
C LEU A 144 52.12 7.79 -15.10
N LEU A 145 52.71 6.79 -15.76
CA LEU A 145 51.98 5.87 -16.65
C LEU A 145 50.86 5.12 -15.91
N CYS A 146 51.12 4.62 -14.70
CA CYS A 146 50.09 3.97 -13.89
C CYS A 146 48.95 4.92 -13.54
N SER A 147 49.24 6.19 -13.22
CA SER A 147 48.22 7.21 -12.96
C SER A 147 47.40 7.53 -14.22
N ASP A 148 48.05 7.63 -15.37
CA ASP A 148 47.40 7.80 -16.67
C ASP A 148 46.40 6.70 -16.98
N VAL A 149 46.86 5.45 -16.91
CA VAL A 149 46.01 4.28 -17.16
C VAL A 149 44.87 4.21 -16.15
N PHE A 150 45.11 4.53 -14.89
CA PHE A 150 44.09 4.49 -13.85
C PHE A 150 42.98 5.53 -14.08
N VAL A 151 43.34 6.80 -14.36
CA VAL A 151 42.37 7.87 -14.62
C VAL A 151 41.56 7.55 -15.88
N VAL A 152 42.23 7.22 -16.99
CA VAL A 152 41.55 6.90 -18.25
C VAL A 152 40.68 5.66 -18.12
N GLY A 153 41.18 4.60 -17.47
CA GLY A 153 40.45 3.36 -17.25
C GLY A 153 39.21 3.56 -16.38
N ALA A 154 39.33 4.29 -15.27
CA ALA A 154 38.20 4.61 -14.38
C ALA A 154 37.13 5.44 -15.10
N ALA A 155 37.53 6.48 -15.84
CA ALA A 155 36.61 7.32 -16.59
C ALA A 155 35.87 6.54 -17.69
N LEU A 156 36.59 5.74 -18.49
CA LEU A 156 35.98 4.92 -19.54
C LEU A 156 35.00 3.89 -18.97
N LEU A 157 35.39 3.20 -17.89
CA LEU A 157 34.51 2.23 -17.24
C LEU A 157 33.26 2.89 -16.64
N ALA A 158 33.41 4.06 -16.02
CA ALA A 158 32.29 4.85 -15.50
C ALA A 158 31.34 5.26 -16.63
N LEU A 159 31.85 5.75 -17.76
CA LEU A 159 31.04 6.13 -18.92
C LEU A 159 30.31 4.94 -19.56
N LEU A 160 30.99 3.79 -19.72
CA LEU A 160 30.37 2.57 -20.25
C LEU A 160 29.24 2.09 -19.34
N LEU A 161 29.48 2.06 -18.02
CA LEU A 161 28.45 1.66 -17.06
C LEU A 161 27.29 2.68 -17.00
N ALA A 162 27.59 3.98 -17.13
CA ALA A 162 26.57 5.02 -17.21
C ALA A 162 25.66 4.85 -18.43
N LEU A 163 26.21 4.46 -19.59
CA LEU A 163 25.41 4.17 -20.79
C LEU A 163 24.48 2.97 -20.58
N VAL A 164 25.01 1.87 -20.02
CA VAL A 164 24.21 0.68 -19.68
C VAL A 164 23.10 1.05 -18.68
N THR A 165 23.43 1.87 -17.68
CA THR A 165 22.48 2.37 -16.68
C THR A 165 21.41 3.25 -17.30
N ALA A 166 21.76 4.13 -18.24
CA ALA A 166 20.80 4.98 -18.95
C ALA A 166 19.77 4.13 -19.70
N VAL A 167 20.20 3.07 -20.40
CA VAL A 167 19.28 2.13 -21.07
C VAL A 167 18.38 1.42 -20.05
N ALA A 168 18.94 1.00 -18.90
CA ALA A 168 18.17 0.38 -17.82
C ALA A 168 17.08 1.32 -17.27
N VAL A 169 17.42 2.59 -17.04
CA VAL A 169 16.50 3.62 -16.53
C VAL A 169 15.43 3.99 -17.56
N ILE A 170 15.77 4.07 -18.85
CA ILE A 170 14.77 4.27 -19.92
C ILE A 170 13.81 3.09 -19.99
N GLY A 171 14.32 1.85 -19.90
CA GLY A 171 13.50 0.65 -19.82
C GLY A 171 12.56 0.67 -18.62
N TRP A 172 13.06 1.07 -17.46
CA TRP A 172 12.26 1.28 -16.26
C TRP A 172 11.17 2.32 -16.47
N LEU A 173 11.48 3.48 -17.04
CA LEU A 173 10.52 4.56 -17.27
C LEU A 173 9.36 4.07 -18.16
N ILE A 174 9.67 3.33 -19.23
CA ILE A 174 8.68 2.77 -20.14
C ILE A 174 7.74 1.80 -19.39
N ASP A 175 8.29 0.93 -18.55
CA ASP A 175 7.50 -0.05 -17.81
C ASP A 175 6.67 0.60 -16.69
N ALA A 176 7.25 1.56 -15.96
CA ALA A 176 6.58 2.33 -14.91
C ALA A 176 5.39 3.12 -15.48
N ARG A 177 5.57 3.77 -16.63
CA ARG A 177 4.47 4.45 -17.33
C ARG A 177 3.40 3.46 -17.76
N ARG A 178 3.75 2.38 -18.45
CA ARG A 178 2.75 1.39 -18.89
C ARG A 178 1.92 0.85 -17.72
N LEU A 179 2.55 0.59 -16.58
CA LEU A 179 1.85 0.14 -15.38
C LEU A 179 0.85 1.20 -14.88
N ALA A 180 1.31 2.44 -14.69
CA ALA A 180 0.46 3.52 -14.19
C ALA A 180 -0.72 3.85 -15.12
N PHE A 181 -0.53 3.79 -16.44
CA PHE A 181 -1.61 4.02 -17.40
C PHE A 181 -2.60 2.84 -17.44
N ARG A 182 -2.11 1.60 -17.32
CA ARG A 182 -2.97 0.40 -17.24
C ARG A 182 -3.82 0.37 -15.98
N GLU A 183 -3.28 0.78 -14.83
CA GLU A 183 -4.04 0.94 -13.58
C GLU A 183 -5.21 1.93 -13.75
N ALA A 184 -5.02 2.98 -14.56
CA ALA A 184 -6.06 3.95 -14.90
C ALA A 184 -7.00 3.50 -16.06
N GLY A 185 -6.87 2.26 -16.54
CA GLY A 185 -7.67 1.72 -17.64
C GLY A 185 -7.42 2.38 -19.00
N ARG A 186 -6.27 3.03 -19.21
CA ARG A 186 -5.91 3.71 -20.47
C ARG A 186 -4.59 3.17 -21.03
N ALA A 187 -4.40 3.31 -22.34
CA ALA A 187 -3.08 3.13 -22.95
C ALA A 187 -2.21 4.39 -22.72
N ASP A 188 -0.88 4.24 -22.70
CA ASP A 188 0.04 5.38 -22.69
C ASP A 188 -0.12 6.15 -24.01
N PRO A 189 -0.41 7.46 -23.98
CA PRO A 189 -0.53 8.27 -25.19
C PRO A 189 0.82 8.45 -25.92
N ARG A 190 1.96 8.23 -25.24
CA ARG A 190 3.29 8.40 -25.83
C ARG A 190 3.80 7.09 -26.42
N SER A 191 4.30 7.16 -27.65
CA SER A 191 4.98 6.02 -28.27
C SER A 191 6.32 5.74 -27.59
N VAL A 192 6.77 4.48 -27.63
CA VAL A 192 8.10 4.09 -27.09
C VAL A 192 9.22 4.86 -27.76
N ARG A 193 9.12 5.13 -29.07
CA ARG A 193 10.11 5.91 -29.81
C ARG A 193 10.21 7.33 -29.28
N THR A 194 9.08 7.96 -28.97
CA THR A 194 9.04 9.30 -28.38
C THR A 194 9.71 9.33 -27.01
N LEU A 195 9.48 8.31 -26.17
CA LEU A 195 10.14 8.19 -24.87
C LEU A 195 11.66 8.04 -25.03
N VAL A 196 12.11 7.15 -25.93
CA VAL A 196 13.55 6.93 -26.16
C VAL A 196 14.22 8.17 -26.76
N LEU A 197 13.67 8.73 -27.83
CA LEU A 197 14.24 9.91 -28.50
C LEU A 197 14.26 11.13 -27.57
N GLY A 198 13.19 11.31 -26.77
CA GLY A 198 13.13 12.35 -25.75
C GLY A 198 14.21 12.24 -24.67
N CYS A 199 14.72 11.03 -24.41
CA CYS A 199 15.78 10.77 -23.42
C CYS A 199 17.20 10.66 -24.01
N VAL A 200 17.36 10.52 -25.33
CA VAL A 200 18.67 10.29 -25.97
C VAL A 200 19.17 11.51 -26.73
N ILE A 201 18.28 12.27 -27.35
CA ILE A 201 18.68 13.43 -28.15
C ILE A 201 19.22 14.53 -27.22
N PRO A 202 20.47 15.00 -27.39
CA PRO A 202 21.02 16.10 -26.60
C PRO A 202 20.13 17.35 -26.66
N VAL A 203 20.16 18.18 -25.62
CA VAL A 203 19.26 19.35 -25.43
C VAL A 203 17.79 18.96 -25.18
N VAL A 204 17.20 18.15 -26.05
CA VAL A 204 15.84 17.61 -25.89
C VAL A 204 15.71 16.82 -24.58
N ASN A 205 16.76 16.06 -24.26
CA ASN A 205 16.90 15.27 -23.03
C ASN A 205 16.97 16.12 -21.74
N LEU A 206 17.15 17.44 -21.80
CA LEU A 206 17.04 18.27 -20.59
C LEU A 206 15.58 18.52 -20.20
N LEU A 207 14.65 18.51 -21.16
CA LEU A 207 13.27 18.91 -20.95
C LEU A 207 12.33 17.70 -20.82
N TRP A 208 12.38 16.78 -21.78
CA TRP A 208 11.38 15.74 -21.93
C TRP A 208 11.32 14.70 -20.79
N PRO A 209 12.44 14.22 -20.22
CA PRO A 209 12.39 13.30 -19.10
C PRO A 209 11.59 13.85 -17.91
N GLY A 210 11.76 15.15 -17.61
CA GLY A 210 10.98 15.84 -16.57
C GLY A 210 9.48 15.85 -16.86
N VAL A 211 9.09 16.08 -18.12
CA VAL A 211 7.68 16.00 -18.56
C VAL A 211 7.14 14.58 -18.43
N PHE A 212 7.90 13.57 -18.87
CA PHE A 212 7.45 12.18 -18.78
C PHE A 212 7.25 11.70 -17.33
N LEU A 213 8.11 12.13 -16.42
CA LEU A 213 8.02 11.80 -14.99
C LEU A 213 6.89 12.58 -14.28
N THR A 214 6.67 13.85 -14.64
CA THR A 214 5.55 14.61 -14.09
C THR A 214 4.21 14.10 -14.58
N GLU A 215 4.07 13.73 -15.87
CA GLU A 215 2.89 13.04 -16.39
C GLU A 215 2.62 11.71 -15.66
N LEU A 216 3.68 10.99 -15.28
CA LEU A 216 3.59 9.72 -14.54
C LEU A 216 3.01 9.92 -13.13
N VAL A 217 3.51 10.92 -12.39
CA VAL A 217 3.13 11.16 -10.98
C VAL A 217 1.88 12.02 -10.85
N ALA A 218 1.52 12.82 -11.86
CA ALA A 218 0.33 13.67 -11.85
C ALA A 218 -0.97 12.92 -11.51
N ARG A 219 -1.01 11.59 -11.69
CA ARG A 219 -2.17 10.76 -11.40
C ARG A 219 -2.20 10.16 -10.00
N ARG A 220 -1.06 10.06 -9.30
CA ARG A 220 -0.96 9.50 -7.94
C ARG A 220 -1.06 10.58 -6.85
N ALA A 221 -1.00 11.87 -7.23
CA ALA A 221 -1.12 13.04 -6.35
C ALA A 221 -0.13 13.07 -5.18
N ASP A 222 1.00 12.35 -5.26
CA ASP A 222 2.00 12.32 -4.19
C ASP A 222 2.94 13.55 -4.23
N PRO A 223 2.90 14.45 -3.24
CA PRO A 223 3.72 15.67 -3.23
C PRO A 223 5.20 15.39 -3.01
N ARG A 224 5.56 14.17 -2.58
CA ARG A 224 6.96 13.75 -2.36
C ARG A 224 7.64 13.36 -3.66
N ALA A 225 6.99 12.53 -4.47
CA ALA A 225 7.50 12.12 -5.77
C ALA A 225 7.68 13.34 -6.69
N LEU A 226 6.75 14.30 -6.68
CA LEU A 226 6.90 15.56 -7.41
C LEU A 226 8.11 16.39 -6.94
N ARG A 227 8.36 16.48 -5.63
CA ARG A 227 9.54 17.17 -5.10
C ARG A 227 10.84 16.47 -5.50
N ALA A 228 10.87 15.14 -5.42
CA ALA A 228 12.03 14.35 -5.84
C ALA A 228 12.33 14.56 -7.34
N ILE A 229 11.30 14.56 -8.19
CA ILE A 229 11.45 14.85 -9.63
C ILE A 229 12.01 16.25 -9.87
N ARG A 230 11.53 17.28 -9.15
CA ARG A 230 12.04 18.66 -9.31
C ARG A 230 13.50 18.79 -8.89
N ILE A 231 13.89 18.21 -7.75
CA ILE A 231 15.27 18.22 -7.26
C ILE A 231 16.18 17.49 -8.26
N TRP A 232 15.76 16.30 -8.70
CA TRP A 232 16.47 15.53 -9.70
C TRP A 232 16.62 16.30 -11.02
N TRP A 233 15.55 16.94 -11.51
CA TRP A 233 15.59 17.70 -12.75
C TRP A 233 16.53 18.91 -12.66
N ALA A 234 16.52 19.63 -11.55
CA ALA A 234 17.47 20.72 -11.31
C ALA A 234 18.92 20.22 -11.31
N ALA A 235 19.19 19.07 -10.66
CA ALA A 235 20.51 18.45 -10.66
C ALA A 235 20.93 17.94 -12.06
N TRP A 236 19.98 17.43 -12.85
CA TRP A 236 20.22 17.00 -14.23
C TRP A 236 20.64 18.18 -15.13
N VAL A 237 19.92 19.30 -15.06
CA VAL A 237 20.28 20.53 -15.80
C VAL A 237 21.63 21.08 -15.33
N PHE A 238 21.86 21.13 -14.02
CA PHE A 238 23.13 21.55 -13.46
C PHE A 238 24.28 20.65 -13.90
N GLY A 239 24.10 19.33 -13.88
CA GLY A 239 25.08 18.37 -14.39
C GLY A 239 25.41 18.61 -15.86
N GLY A 240 24.39 18.82 -16.71
CA GLY A 240 24.59 19.17 -18.11
C GLY A 240 25.39 20.47 -18.31
N LEU A 241 25.13 21.48 -17.47
CA LEU A 241 25.89 22.75 -17.49
C LEU A 241 27.36 22.53 -17.09
N VAL A 242 27.62 21.78 -16.01
CA VAL A 242 28.98 21.46 -15.55
C VAL A 242 29.73 20.66 -16.62
N THR A 243 29.10 19.65 -17.23
CA THR A 243 29.72 18.90 -18.34
C THR A 243 30.03 19.79 -19.54
N THR A 244 29.11 20.69 -19.91
CA THR A 244 29.35 21.64 -21.02
C THR A 244 30.51 22.59 -20.70
N ALA A 245 30.58 23.09 -19.46
CA ALA A 245 31.70 23.89 -18.99
C ALA A 245 33.01 23.10 -19.01
N ALA A 246 33.00 21.81 -18.67
CA ALA A 246 34.19 20.95 -18.70
C ALA A 246 34.70 20.75 -20.12
N LEU A 247 33.79 20.54 -21.08
CA LEU A 247 34.14 20.43 -22.50
C LEU A 247 34.70 21.75 -23.04
N ALA A 248 34.09 22.89 -22.68
CA ALA A 248 34.58 24.21 -23.06
C ALA A 248 35.97 24.51 -22.44
N TRP A 249 36.23 24.04 -21.22
CA TRP A 249 37.52 24.22 -20.55
C TRP A 249 38.69 23.60 -21.31
N ARG A 250 38.42 22.58 -22.13
CA ARG A 250 39.44 21.86 -22.90
C ARG A 250 40.11 22.73 -23.97
N THR A 251 39.52 23.87 -24.35
CA THR A 251 40.07 24.76 -25.39
C THR A 251 41.03 25.82 -24.83
N ALA A 252 41.32 25.82 -23.53
CA ALA A 252 42.20 26.82 -22.92
C ALA A 252 43.67 26.38 -22.83
N ASP A 253 44.59 27.26 -23.18
CA ASP A 253 46.02 26.91 -23.38
C ASP A 253 46.94 27.18 -22.19
N SER A 254 46.50 27.96 -21.19
CA SER A 254 47.32 28.33 -20.03
C SER A 254 47.61 27.13 -19.11
N LEU A 255 48.83 27.08 -18.57
CA LEU A 255 49.27 26.04 -17.63
C LEU A 255 48.46 26.02 -16.33
N GLN A 256 48.07 27.20 -15.81
CA GLN A 256 47.19 27.28 -14.63
C GLN A 256 45.81 26.72 -14.95
N VAL A 257 45.28 27.05 -16.13
CA VAL A 257 43.94 26.59 -16.55
C VAL A 257 43.90 25.07 -16.76
N LYS A 258 45.00 24.46 -17.20
CA LYS A 258 45.13 23.00 -17.30
C LYS A 258 45.15 22.31 -15.94
N ALA A 259 45.78 22.92 -14.92
CA ALA A 259 45.77 22.40 -13.54
C ALA A 259 44.38 22.52 -12.90
N ASP A 260 43.73 23.67 -13.05
CA ASP A 260 42.34 23.88 -12.59
C ASP A 260 41.38 22.92 -13.30
N GLY A 261 41.68 22.57 -14.56
CA GLY A 261 40.94 21.58 -15.33
C GLY A 261 40.87 20.20 -14.67
N VAL A 262 41.94 19.75 -14.00
CA VAL A 262 41.96 18.44 -13.30
C VAL A 262 41.02 18.45 -12.08
N VAL A 263 41.03 19.56 -11.33
CA VAL A 263 40.11 19.71 -10.19
C VAL A 263 38.68 19.82 -10.70
N PHE A 264 38.47 20.51 -11.83
CA PHE A 264 37.16 20.66 -12.45
C PHE A 264 36.62 19.34 -13.02
N THR A 265 37.45 18.46 -13.59
CA THR A 265 37.03 17.11 -14.00
C THR A 265 36.66 16.25 -12.80
N ALA A 266 37.46 16.28 -11.72
CA ALA A 266 37.10 15.59 -10.47
C ALA A 266 35.74 16.07 -9.92
N PHE A 267 35.49 17.38 -9.95
CA PHE A 267 34.20 17.95 -9.56
C PHE A 267 33.06 17.49 -10.49
N THR A 268 33.31 17.45 -11.80
CA THR A 268 32.34 16.98 -12.80
C THR A 268 31.96 15.52 -12.56
N ASP A 269 32.92 14.66 -12.23
CA ASP A 269 32.68 13.26 -11.88
C ASP A 269 31.84 13.12 -10.61
N LEU A 270 32.11 13.93 -9.57
CA LEU A 270 31.29 13.95 -8.36
C LEU A 270 29.84 14.39 -8.65
N VAL A 271 29.66 15.39 -9.52
CA VAL A 271 28.33 15.83 -9.95
C VAL A 271 27.61 14.71 -10.72
N ALA A 272 28.31 14.00 -11.61
CA ALA A 272 27.76 12.85 -12.33
C ALA A 272 27.32 11.73 -11.36
N GLY A 273 28.15 11.42 -10.35
CA GLY A 273 27.79 10.48 -9.29
C GLY A 273 26.58 10.92 -8.46
N ALA A 274 26.51 12.21 -8.10
CA ALA A 274 25.37 12.78 -7.38
C ALA A 274 24.08 12.71 -8.21
N VAL A 275 24.14 13.00 -9.52
CA VAL A 275 23.02 12.84 -10.45
C VAL A 275 22.54 11.40 -10.52
N ALA A 276 23.45 10.41 -10.53
CA ALA A 276 23.09 8.99 -10.48
C ALA A 276 22.36 8.62 -9.17
N LEU A 277 22.82 9.11 -8.03
CA LEU A 277 22.16 8.91 -6.73
C LEU A 277 20.79 9.59 -6.65
N LEU A 278 20.67 10.81 -7.18
CA LEU A 278 19.39 11.52 -7.26
C LEU A 278 18.41 10.83 -8.21
N THR A 279 18.91 10.24 -9.31
CA THR A 279 18.10 9.41 -10.21
C THR A 279 17.56 8.18 -9.48
N LEU A 280 18.38 7.54 -8.64
CA LEU A 280 17.96 6.43 -7.80
C LEU A 280 16.92 6.86 -6.75
N ALA A 281 17.15 7.98 -6.07
CA ALA A 281 16.21 8.51 -5.08
C ALA A 281 14.86 8.87 -5.72
N MET A 282 14.88 9.48 -6.91
CA MET A 282 13.69 9.75 -7.71
C MET A 282 12.97 8.47 -8.10
N MET A 283 13.69 7.45 -8.59
CA MET A 283 13.12 6.16 -8.98
C MET A 283 12.41 5.49 -7.80
N ARG A 284 13.08 5.45 -6.64
CA ARG A 284 12.49 4.92 -5.40
C ARG A 284 11.26 5.72 -4.95
N ALA A 285 11.30 7.04 -5.05
CA ALA A 285 10.16 7.89 -4.70
C ALA A 285 8.95 7.69 -5.62
N VAL A 286 9.15 7.38 -6.90
CA VAL A 286 8.08 7.06 -7.86
C VAL A 286 7.46 5.68 -7.60
N GLU A 287 8.25 4.75 -7.07
CA GLU A 287 7.82 3.37 -6.73
C GLU A 287 7.30 3.23 -5.30
N ASP A 288 7.09 4.33 -4.57
CA ASP A 288 6.71 4.33 -3.14
C ASP A 288 7.67 3.53 -2.25
N ARG A 289 8.95 3.48 -2.63
CA ARG A 289 10.02 2.87 -1.83
C ARG A 289 10.73 3.93 -0.99
N ASP A 290 11.14 3.55 0.22
CA ASP A 290 11.96 4.41 1.07
C ASP A 290 13.38 4.58 0.48
N ALA A 291 14.14 5.55 1.03
CA ALA A 291 15.52 5.81 0.60
C ALA A 291 16.43 4.57 0.70
N LEU A 292 16.10 3.61 1.55
CA LEU A 292 16.81 2.34 1.73
C LEU A 292 16.27 1.20 0.83
N GLY A 293 15.30 1.48 -0.05
CA GLY A 293 14.72 0.49 -0.98
C GLY A 293 13.65 -0.42 -0.38
N ARG A 294 13.18 -0.12 0.84
CA ARG A 294 12.09 -0.85 1.49
C ARG A 294 10.75 -0.40 0.91
N ASP A 295 9.87 -1.34 0.59
CA ASP A 295 8.50 -1.03 0.16
C ASP A 295 7.78 -0.35 1.32
N ARG A 296 7.22 0.84 1.08
CA ARG A 296 6.39 1.49 2.09
C ARG A 296 5.07 0.76 2.09
N THR A 297 4.84 -0.04 3.12
CA THR A 297 3.52 -0.60 3.39
C THR A 297 2.54 0.56 3.53
N ALA A 298 1.64 0.69 2.56
CA ALA A 298 0.52 1.62 2.65
C ALA A 298 -0.24 1.25 3.93
N ARG A 299 -0.18 2.15 4.93
CA ARG A 299 -1.00 2.00 6.14
C ARG A 299 -2.46 2.02 5.70
N ARG A 300 -3.07 0.85 5.59
CA ARG A 300 -4.50 0.70 5.34
C ARG A 300 -5.20 1.09 6.63
N TRP A 301 -5.62 2.34 6.72
CA TRP A 301 -6.53 2.79 7.75
C TRP A 301 -7.85 2.05 7.56
N LEU A 302 -8.08 1.05 8.41
CA LEU A 302 -9.38 0.45 8.56
C LEU A 302 -10.15 1.37 9.50
N VAL A 303 -11.41 1.68 9.17
CA VAL A 303 -12.31 2.33 10.11
C VAL A 303 -12.33 1.45 11.36
N ALA A 304 -11.90 2.00 12.49
CA ALA A 304 -12.10 1.34 13.78
C ALA A 304 -13.61 1.19 13.94
N VAL A 305 -14.12 -0.02 13.72
CA VAL A 305 -15.48 -0.36 14.12
C VAL A 305 -15.38 -0.56 15.63
N ASP A 306 -16.23 0.10 16.39
CA ASP A 306 -16.36 -0.17 17.82
C ASP A 306 -16.43 -1.68 18.05
N PRO A 307 -15.78 -2.20 19.11
CA PRO A 307 -15.78 -3.63 19.36
C PRO A 307 -17.23 -4.14 19.34
N PRO A 308 -17.53 -5.21 18.59
CA PRO A 308 -18.90 -5.66 18.42
C PRO A 308 -19.50 -5.95 19.79
N VAL A 309 -20.48 -5.16 20.21
CA VAL A 309 -21.26 -5.45 21.42
C VAL A 309 -22.11 -6.68 21.07
N PRO A 310 -21.87 -7.84 21.71
CA PRO A 310 -22.67 -9.03 21.44
C PRO A 310 -24.10 -8.78 21.92
N VAL A 311 -25.01 -8.49 20.98
CA VAL A 311 -26.45 -8.34 21.25
C VAL A 311 -27.09 -9.69 21.61
N ILE A 312 -26.44 -10.79 21.23
CA ILE A 312 -26.87 -12.15 21.50
C ILE A 312 -25.82 -12.78 22.39
N GLU A 313 -26.23 -13.19 23.59
CA GLU A 313 -25.40 -13.98 24.48
C GLU A 313 -25.00 -15.28 23.77
N PRO A 314 -23.70 -15.63 23.69
CA PRO A 314 -23.25 -16.83 23.02
C PRO A 314 -23.93 -18.05 23.66
N VAL A 315 -24.52 -18.91 22.82
CA VAL A 315 -25.21 -20.13 23.25
C VAL A 315 -24.22 -21.00 24.01
N GLN A 316 -24.36 -21.01 25.34
CA GLN A 316 -23.62 -21.95 26.17
C GLN A 316 -24.17 -23.35 25.87
N PRO A 317 -23.32 -24.31 25.49
CA PRO A 317 -23.77 -25.68 25.35
C PRO A 317 -24.32 -26.13 26.70
N GLY A 318 -25.61 -26.49 26.72
CA GLY A 318 -26.29 -26.95 27.92
C GLY A 318 -25.47 -28.04 28.58
N GLY A 319 -25.12 -27.82 29.85
CA GLY A 319 -24.28 -28.73 30.62
C GLY A 319 -24.77 -30.17 30.45
N ARG A 320 -23.83 -31.09 30.19
CA ARG A 320 -24.03 -32.51 30.45
C ARG A 320 -24.61 -32.61 31.85
N ALA A 321 -25.85 -33.07 31.95
CA ALA A 321 -26.41 -33.51 33.21
C ALA A 321 -25.42 -34.53 33.79
N THR A 322 -24.67 -34.09 34.81
CA THR A 322 -23.93 -34.98 35.68
C THR A 322 -24.94 -35.97 36.21
N ALA A 323 -24.78 -37.23 35.79
CA ALA A 323 -25.47 -38.36 36.35
C ALA A 323 -25.38 -38.24 37.87
N VAL A 324 -26.54 -38.16 38.51
CA VAL A 324 -26.67 -38.26 39.96
C VAL A 324 -26.20 -39.66 40.33
N GLU A 325 -24.97 -39.74 40.83
CA GLU A 325 -24.43 -40.94 41.45
C GLU A 325 -25.12 -41.12 42.81
N SER A 326 -26.05 -42.07 42.82
CA SER A 326 -26.75 -42.52 44.01
C SER A 326 -25.79 -43.27 44.95
N ALA A 327 -25.29 -42.59 45.98
CA ALA A 327 -24.71 -43.22 47.16
C ALA A 327 -25.84 -43.52 48.19
N PRO A 328 -25.93 -44.74 48.76
CA PRO A 328 -27.00 -45.10 49.69
C PRO A 328 -26.51 -45.06 51.14
N VAL A 329 -27.17 -44.33 52.04
CA VAL A 329 -27.18 -44.68 53.48
C VAL A 329 -28.49 -44.21 54.15
N ARG A 330 -29.38 -45.18 54.36
CA ARG A 330 -30.05 -45.56 55.63
C ARG A 330 -30.51 -44.45 56.61
N GLU A 331 -31.81 -44.17 56.53
CA GLU A 331 -32.80 -44.26 57.62
C GLU A 331 -32.38 -43.81 59.03
N THR A 332 -32.84 -42.62 59.44
CA THR A 332 -33.45 -42.42 60.77
C THR A 332 -34.39 -41.21 60.76
N ASP A 333 -35.48 -41.38 61.48
CA ASP A 333 -36.77 -40.67 61.39
C ASP A 333 -36.84 -39.48 62.39
N PRO A 334 -37.98 -38.81 62.64
CA PRO A 334 -38.25 -37.43 62.23
C PRO A 334 -38.33 -36.43 63.41
N ALA A 335 -38.23 -35.12 63.11
CA ALA A 335 -39.08 -34.03 63.65
C ALA A 335 -38.40 -32.64 63.62
N VAL A 336 -39.26 -31.63 63.56
CA VAL A 336 -39.13 -30.22 64.01
C VAL A 336 -39.17 -29.17 62.88
N ALA A 337 -40.05 -28.21 63.16
CA ALA A 337 -40.67 -27.22 62.31
C ALA A 337 -39.84 -25.95 62.05
N SER A 338 -40.36 -25.13 61.12
CA SER A 338 -40.52 -23.66 61.16
C SER A 338 -39.93 -22.85 60.00
N ALA A 339 -40.84 -22.37 59.13
CA ALA A 339 -41.08 -20.97 58.68
C ALA A 339 -39.94 -20.02 58.17
N PRO A 340 -40.30 -18.99 57.37
CA PRO A 340 -39.53 -18.52 56.19
C PRO A 340 -38.93 -17.11 56.35
N ARG A 341 -38.17 -16.61 55.35
CA ARG A 341 -38.17 -15.17 55.02
C ARG A 341 -37.58 -14.76 53.67
N ASP A 342 -38.16 -13.66 53.21
CA ASP A 342 -38.15 -12.99 51.92
C ASP A 342 -36.80 -12.49 51.39
N THR A 343 -36.76 -12.47 50.06
CA THR A 343 -35.94 -11.63 49.19
C THR A 343 -36.50 -10.20 49.13
N ASP A 344 -35.65 -9.19 49.25
CA ASP A 344 -35.95 -7.84 48.78
C ASP A 344 -34.78 -7.31 47.94
N ASP A 345 -35.16 -6.57 46.91
CA ASP A 345 -34.36 -6.03 45.81
C ASP A 345 -33.40 -4.92 46.28
N ASP A 346 -32.22 -4.80 45.66
CA ASP A 346 -31.61 -3.48 45.46
C ASP A 346 -30.75 -3.38 44.19
N HIS A 347 -30.98 -2.30 43.45
CA HIS A 347 -30.39 -1.94 42.17
C HIS A 347 -29.14 -1.06 42.38
N GLY A 348 -27.96 -1.61 42.14
CA GLY A 348 -26.70 -0.83 42.11
C GLY A 348 -26.41 -0.22 40.74
N ALA A 349 -26.87 1.00 40.49
CA ALA A 349 -26.36 1.88 39.43
C ALA A 349 -25.02 2.50 39.88
N VAL A 350 -24.00 2.48 39.01
CA VAL A 350 -22.74 3.22 39.23
C VAL A 350 -22.45 4.07 37.99
N ASP A 351 -22.55 5.38 38.21
CA ASP A 351 -22.13 6.46 37.33
C ASP A 351 -20.64 6.33 36.95
N ARG A 352 -20.31 6.63 35.69
CA ARG A 352 -18.92 6.85 35.27
C ARG A 352 -18.78 8.20 34.61
N GLU A 353 -17.96 9.03 35.25
CA GLU A 353 -17.57 10.37 34.85
C GLU A 353 -16.79 10.38 33.53
N HIS A 354 -17.06 11.41 32.73
CA HIS A 354 -16.35 11.76 31.50
C HIS A 354 -15.14 12.63 31.82
N GLU A 355 -13.94 12.21 31.43
CA GLU A 355 -12.75 13.07 31.40
C GLU A 355 -12.32 13.28 29.93
N GLU A 356 -12.59 14.50 29.43
CA GLU A 356 -12.14 15.01 28.14
C GLU A 356 -10.70 15.55 28.28
N VAL A 357 -9.76 15.00 27.50
CA VAL A 357 -8.40 15.57 27.39
C VAL A 357 -8.33 16.45 26.14
N LEU A 358 -8.31 17.75 26.39
CA LEU A 358 -8.06 18.83 25.43
C LEU A 358 -6.65 18.74 24.83
N ALA A 359 -6.60 18.84 23.51
CA ALA A 359 -5.41 19.17 22.75
C ALA A 359 -4.99 20.63 23.01
N LYS A 360 -3.68 20.85 23.09
CA LYS A 360 -3.04 22.16 22.92
C LYS A 360 -1.86 22.03 21.99
#